data_AF-A0A7K4NVT1-F1
#
_entry.id   AF-A0A7K4NVT1-F1
#
_cell.length_a   1.000
_cell.length_b   1.000
_cell.length_c   1.000
_cell.angle_alpha   90.00
_cell.angle_beta   90.00
_cell.angle_gamma   90.00
#
_symmetry.space_group_name_H-M   'P 1'
#
loop_
_entity.id
_entity.type
_entity.pdbx_description
1 polymer ?
#
loop_
_entity_poly.entity_id
_entity_poly.type
_entity_poly.pdbx_seq_one_letter_code
_entity_poly.pdbx_strand_id
1 'polypeptide(L)' 'MDKYLLVILIFMIVTIPIAFVEPATGELRDPPLIPLFYAAIAGIAIIVLYSSYQERKKRQKANVKRRARK' A
#
# COMPACT_ATOMS: atom_id res chain seq x y z
N MET A 1 -3.20 9.61 3.43
CA MET A 1 -3.72 8.61 2.47
C MET A 1 -5.23 8.53 2.62
N ASP A 2 -5.98 8.24 1.56
CA ASP A 2 -7.43 8.02 1.68
C ASP A 2 -7.72 6.76 2.51
N LYS A 3 -8.86 6.73 3.23
CA LYS A 3 -9.23 5.61 4.10
C LYS A 3 -9.35 4.28 3.34
N TYR A 4 -9.82 4.31 2.09
CA TYR A 4 -9.96 3.11 1.27
C TYR A 4 -8.58 2.58 0.82
N LEU A 5 -7.67 3.47 0.44
CA LEU A 5 -6.28 3.12 0.12
C LEU A 5 -5.54 2.53 1.33
N LEU A 6 -5.85 3.00 2.55
CA LEU A 6 -5.30 2.43 3.79
C LEU A 6 -5.79 1.01 4.03
N VAL A 7 -7.10 0.76 3.86
CA VAL A 7 -7.67 -0.58 4.00
C VAL A 7 -7.02 -1.55 3.01
N ILE A 8 -6.90 -1.15 1.73
CA ILE A 8 -6.23 -1.98 0.71
C ILE A 8 -4.76 -2.22 1.07
N LEU A 9 -4.05 -1.22 1.58
CA LEU A 9 -2.66 -1.37 2.00
C LEU A 9 -2.51 -2.42 3.11
N ILE A 10 -3.41 -2.41 4.11
CA ILE A 10 -3.41 -3.41 5.19
C ILE A 10 -3.59 -4.82 4.61
N PHE A 11 -4.53 -5.00 3.69
CA PHE A 11 -4.72 -6.30 3.03
C PHE A 11 -3.45 -6.75 2.28
N MET A 12 -2.77 -5.84 1.57
CA MET A 12 -1.52 -6.19 0.90
C MET A 12 -0.43 -6.62 1.88
N ILE A 13 -0.33 -5.97 3.05
CA ILE A 13 0.62 -6.35 4.10
C ILE A 13 0.30 -7.74 4.67
N VAL A 14 -0.97 -8.03 4.93
CA VAL A 14 -1.43 -9.33 5.46
C VAL A 14 -1.24 -10.46 4.44
N THR A 15 -1.30 -10.16 3.14
CA THR A 15 -1.04 -11.14 2.07
C THR A 15 0.40 -11.65 2.07
N ILE A 16 1.36 -10.87 2.57
CA ILE A 16 2.78 -11.28 2.64
C ILE A 16 2.97 -12.55 3.48
N PRO A 17 2.57 -12.62 4.77
CA PRO A 17 2.70 -13.85 5.55
C PRO A 17 1.83 -14.98 4.99
N ILE A 18 0.66 -14.70 4.40
CA ILE A 18 -0.18 -15.72 3.75
C ILE A 18 0.55 -16.42 2.59
N ALA A 19 1.48 -15.72 1.92
CA ALA A 19 2.30 -16.33 0.88
C ALA A 19 3.27 -17.40 1.40
N PHE A 20 3.62 -17.36 2.69
CA PHE A 20 4.54 -18.31 3.34
C PHE A 20 3.86 -19.25 4.33
N VAL A 21 2.69 -18.91 4.86
CA VAL A 21 1.99 -19.68 5.89
C VAL A 21 0.58 -20.02 5.40
N GLU A 22 0.16 -21.27 5.55
CA GLU A 22 -1.20 -21.70 5.27
C GLU A 22 -2.13 -21.20 6.39
N PRO A 23 -3.12 -20.34 6.12
CA PRO A 23 -3.93 -19.72 7.18
C PRO A 23 -4.80 -20.72 7.95
N ALA A 24 -5.18 -21.83 7.32
CA ALA A 24 -6.05 -22.83 7.92
C ALA A 24 -5.31 -23.72 8.94
N THR A 25 -4.03 -24.01 8.70
CA THR A 25 -3.23 -24.94 9.52
C THR A 25 -2.15 -24.24 10.33
N GLY A 26 -1.74 -23.04 9.93
CA GLY A 26 -0.62 -22.30 10.53
C GLY A 26 0.75 -22.85 10.14
N GLU A 27 0.82 -23.84 9.26
CA GLU A 27 2.07 -24.44 8.80
C GLU A 27 2.74 -23.59 7.71
N LEU A 28 4.06 -23.71 7.60
CA LEU A 28 4.80 -23.11 6.50
C LEU A 28 4.44 -23.82 5.19
N ARG A 29 4.14 -23.03 4.16
CA ARG A 29 3.90 -23.53 2.80
C ARG A 29 5.23 -24.00 2.20
N ASP A 30 5.23 -25.22 1.67
CA ASP A 30 6.31 -25.74 0.85
C ASP A 30 5.73 -26.35 -0.44
N PRO A 31 5.85 -25.69 -1.61
CA PRO A 31 6.59 -24.44 -1.85
C PRO A 31 5.80 -23.17 -1.47
N PRO A 32 6.47 -22.06 -1.11
CA PRO A 32 5.82 -20.78 -0.90
C PRO A 32 5.15 -20.22 -2.16
N LEU A 33 4.12 -19.38 -1.97
CA LEU A 33 3.46 -18.65 -3.06
C LEU A 33 4.24 -17.39 -3.45
N ILE A 34 5.40 -17.60 -4.06
CA ILE A 34 6.30 -16.52 -4.51
C ILE A 34 5.61 -15.47 -5.41
N PRO A 35 4.73 -15.84 -6.36
CA PRO A 35 4.00 -14.85 -7.16
C PRO A 35 3.11 -13.92 -6.31
N LEU A 36 2.46 -14.48 -5.28
CA LEU A 36 1.59 -13.73 -4.37
C LEU A 36 2.39 -12.73 -3.54
N PHE A 37 3.58 -13.15 -3.07
CA PHE A 37 4.52 -12.27 -2.37
C PHE A 37 4.91 -11.06 -3.23
N TYR A 38 5.40 -11.28 -4.46
CA TYR A 38 5.81 -10.18 -5.32
C TYR A 38 4.65 -9.29 -5.75
N ALA A 39 3.46 -9.86 -5.97
CA ALA A 39 2.26 -9.09 -6.25
C ALA A 39 1.88 -8.15 -5.09
N ALA A 40 1.95 -8.65 -3.84
CA ALA A 40 1.70 -7.84 -2.65
C ALA A 40 2.71 -6.69 -2.52
N ILE A 41 4.00 -6.96 -2.71
CA ILE A 41 5.06 -5.94 -2.68
C ILE A 41 4.84 -4.88 -3.76
N ALA A 42 4.55 -5.29 -5.00
CA ALA A 42 4.25 -4.37 -6.09
C ALA A 42 3.01 -3.50 -5.80
N GLY A 43 1.95 -4.10 -5.25
CA GLY A 43 0.74 -3.39 -4.83
C GLY A 43 1.02 -2.31 -3.78
N ILE A 44 1.80 -2.65 -2.74
CA ILE A 44 2.24 -1.70 -1.71
C ILE A 44 3.00 -0.53 -2.34
N ALA A 45 3.97 -0.82 -3.21
CA ALA A 45 4.77 0.21 -3.87
C ALA A 45 3.89 1.20 -4.66
N ILE A 46 2.94 0.69 -5.45
CA ILE A 46 1.99 1.52 -6.21
C ILE A 46 1.16 2.42 -5.29
N ILE A 47 0.61 1.87 -4.20
CA ILE A 47 -0.22 2.62 -3.25
C ILE A 47 0.57 3.76 -2.59
N VAL A 48 1.80 3.47 -2.16
CA VAL A 48 2.68 4.45 -1.51
C VAL A 48 3.06 5.55 -2.50
N LEU A 49 3.45 5.19 -3.73
CA LEU A 49 3.80 6.15 -4.77
C LEU A 49 2.62 7.05 -5.14
N TYR A 50 1.45 6.47 -5.36
CA TYR A 50 0.23 7.22 -5.66
C TYR A 50 -0.16 8.18 -4.53
N SER A 51 -0.10 7.70 -3.29
CA SER A 51 -0.43 8.51 -2.11
C SER A 51 0.55 9.67 -1.93
N SER A 52 1.85 9.42 -2.14
CA SER A 52 2.90 10.45 -2.13
C SER A 52 2.65 11.50 -3.21
N TYR A 53 2.30 11.09 -4.44
CA TYR A 53 1.94 12.00 -5.52
C TYR A 53 0.74 12.90 -5.17
N GLN A 54 -0.35 12.31 -4.67
CA GLN A 54 -1.53 13.05 -4.25
C GLN A 54 -1.23 14.07 -3.14
N GLU A 55 -0.41 13.68 -2.17
CA GLU A 55 -0.04 14.57 -1.07
C GLU A 55 0.80 15.76 -1.54
N ARG A 56 1.76 15.53 -2.45
CA ARG A 56 2.54 16.60 -3.09
C ARG A 56 1.63 17.60 -3.80
N LYS A 57 0.63 17.12 -4.56
CA LYS A 57 -0.33 17.99 -5.25
C LYS A 57 -1.21 18.79 -4.28
N LYS A 58 -1.65 18.17 -3.17
CA LYS A 58 -2.41 18.87 -2.10
C LYS A 58 -1.58 19.98 -1.45
N ARG A 59 -0.30 19.72 -1.15
CA ARG A 59 0.64 20.70 -0.59
C ARG A 59 0.86 21.88 -1.53
N GLN A 60 1.04 21.62 -2.83
CA GLN A 60 1.17 22.68 -3.83
C GLN A 60 -0.07 23.59 -3.88
N LYS A 61 -1.28 23.02 -3.95
CA LYS A 61 -2.54 23.80 -3.95
C LYS A 61 -2.69 24.65 -2.68
N ALA A 62 -2.37 24.10 -1.52
CA ALA A 62 -2.42 24.84 -0.25
C ALA A 62 -1.44 26.03 -0.24
N ASN A 63 -0.23 25.84 -0.77
CA ASN A 63 0.78 26.91 -0.85
C ASN A 63 0.36 28.03 -1.81
N VAL A 64 -0.21 27.69 -2.98
CA VAL A 64 -0.76 28.68 -3.93
C VAL A 64 -1.87 29.51 -3.26
N LYS A 65 -2.83 28.86 -2.59
CA LYS A 65 -3.92 29.55 -1.87
C LYS A 65 -3.41 30.46 -0.75
N ARG A 66 -2.32 30.07 -0.08
CA ARG A 66 -1.65 30.91 0.94
C ARG A 66 -0.99 32.14 0.31
N ARG A 67 -0.29 31.97 -0.82
CA ARG A 67 0.33 33.08 -1.56
C ARG A 67 -0.69 34.05 -2.15
N ALA A 68 -1.84 33.56 -2.61
CA ALA A 68 -2.91 34.40 -3.16
C ALA A 68 -3.71 35.21 -2.11
N ARG A 69 -3.56 34.88 -0.82
CA ARG A 69 -4.19 35.60 0.31
C ARG A 69 -3.25 36.63 0.95
N LYS A 70 -2.01 36.71 0.50
CA LYS A 70 -0.97 37.59 1.01
C LYS A 70 -0.75 38.71 -0.01
#